data_AF-A0A0A2M5N3-F1
#
_entry.id   AF-A0A0A2M5N3-F1
#
_cell.length_a   1.000
_cell.length_b   1.000
_cell.length_c   1.000
_cell.angle_alpha   90.00
_cell.angle_beta   90.00
_cell.angle_gamma   90.00
#
_symmetry.space_group_name_H-M   'P 1'
#
loop_
_entity.id
_entity.type
_entity.pdbx_description
1 polymer ?
#
loop_
_entity_poly.entity_id
_entity_poly.type
_entity_poly.pdbx_seq_one_letter_code
_entity_poly.pdbx_strand_id
1 'polypeptide(L)'
;MKRKVIIVLVLISLLIIDRFLWMPERVETSWLNERGRNLGDPISCNQDFKLNGSEIIFLNNKDSVDYPTVYKNRKGDFYLAGCYFGYLFIYDKSKDDMIIYCDG
;
A
#
# COMPACT_ATOMS: atom_id res chain seq x y z
N MET A 1 -9.22 -26.00 -24.92
CA MET A 1 -8.83 -24.57 -24.96
C MET A 1 -9.84 -23.66 -24.25
N LYS A 2 -11.14 -23.66 -24.63
CA LYS A 2 -12.17 -22.79 -24.04
C LYS A 2 -12.26 -22.83 -22.50
N ARG A 3 -12.22 -24.01 -21.87
CA ARG A 3 -12.19 -24.15 -20.40
C ARG A 3 -10.99 -23.47 -19.73
N LYS A 4 -9.80 -23.55 -20.33
CA LYS A 4 -8.59 -22.92 -19.78
C LYS A 4 -8.72 -21.39 -19.80
N VAL A 5 -9.27 -20.83 -20.87
CA VAL A 5 -9.51 -19.38 -21.00
C VAL A 5 -10.49 -18.90 -19.94
N ILE A 6 -11.58 -19.64 -19.70
CA ILE A 6 -12.56 -19.31 -18.66
C ILE A 6 -11.91 -19.31 -17.26
N ILE A 7 -11.10 -20.32 -16.95
CA ILE A 7 -10.39 -20.39 -15.65
C ILE A 7 -9.46 -19.18 -15.49
N VAL A 8 -8.70 -18.82 -16.52
CA VAL A 8 -7.81 -17.65 -16.48
C VAL A 8 -8.60 -16.37 -16.25
N LEU A 9 -9.73 -16.18 -16.95
CA LEU A 9 -10.58 -15.01 -16.76
C LEU A 9 -11.13 -14.94 -15.33
N VAL A 10 -11.59 -16.07 -14.78
CA VAL A 10 -12.06 -16.13 -13.38
C VAL A 10 -10.95 -15.76 -12.40
N LEU A 11 -9.74 -16.28 -12.60
CA LEU A 11 -8.59 -15.94 -11.74
C LEU A 11 -8.24 -14.45 -11.81
N ILE A 12 -8.24 -13.85 -13.01
CA ILE A 12 -8.01 -12.41 -13.18
C ILE A 12 -9.10 -11.60 -12.48
N SER A 13 -10.36 -12.00 -12.63
CA SER A 13 -11.48 -11.33 -11.95
C SER A 13 -11.35 -11.39 -10.42
N LEU A 14 -10.92 -12.54 -9.87
CA LEU A 14 -10.67 -12.67 -8.42
C LEU A 14 -9.56 -11.72 -7.96
N LEU A 15 -8.49 -11.57 -8.72
CA LEU A 15 -7.41 -10.62 -8.41
C LEU A 15 -7.87 -9.17 -8.45
N ILE A 16 -8.72 -8.81 -9.42
CA ILE A 16 -9.30 -7.46 -9.53
C ILE A 16 -10.22 -7.19 -8.32
N ILE A 17 -11.11 -8.13 -7.99
CA ILE A 17 -12.03 -8.00 -6.87
C ILE A 17 -11.26 -7.85 -5.55
N ASP A 18 -10.24 -8.69 -5.34
CA ASP A 18 -9.38 -8.63 -4.15
C ASP A 18 -8.70 -7.27 -4.00
N ARG A 19 -8.20 -6.71 -5.11
CA ARG A 19 -7.52 -5.42 -5.14
C ARG A 19 -8.43 -4.24 -4.82
N PHE A 20 -9.69 -4.26 -5.23
CA PHE A 20 -10.60 -3.12 -5.02
C PHE A 20 -11.47 -3.25 -3.76
N LEU A 21 -11.80 -4.47 -3.32
CA LEU A 21 -12.66 -4.68 -2.16
C LEU A 21 -11.88 -4.97 -0.87
N TRP A 22 -10.93 -5.91 -0.91
CA TRP A 22 -10.27 -6.41 0.32
C TRP A 22 -8.96 -5.68 0.64
N MET A 23 -8.29 -5.12 -0.37
CA MET A 23 -6.99 -4.45 -0.17
C MET A 23 -7.06 -3.20 0.72
N PRO A 24 -8.05 -2.30 0.60
CA PRO A 24 -8.16 -1.16 1.52
C PRO A 24 -8.29 -1.61 2.98
N GLU A 25 -9.17 -2.58 3.23
CA GLU A 25 -9.40 -3.14 4.57
C GLU A 25 -8.13 -3.80 5.14
N ARG A 26 -7.38 -4.56 4.33
CA ARG A 26 -6.10 -5.16 4.76
C ARG A 26 -5.04 -4.12 5.10
N VAL A 27 -4.98 -3.00 4.37
CA VAL A 27 -4.04 -1.91 4.69
C VAL A 27 -4.42 -1.24 6.00
N GLU A 28 -5.70 -1.01 6.26
CA GLU A 28 -6.17 -0.39 7.51
C GLU A 28 -6.05 -1.32 8.72
N THR A 29 -6.29 -2.63 8.56
CA THR A 29 -6.42 -3.57 9.68
C THR A 29 -5.25 -4.56 9.83
N SER A 30 -4.74 -5.10 8.72
CA SER A 30 -3.87 -6.29 8.75
C SER A 30 -2.40 -5.91 8.64
N TRP A 31 -2.07 -4.92 7.82
CA TRP A 31 -0.71 -4.39 7.68
C TRP A 31 -0.06 -4.01 9.01
N LEU A 32 -0.82 -3.29 9.85
CA LEU A 32 -0.36 -2.81 11.16
C LEU A 32 -0.14 -3.95 12.16
N ASN A 33 -0.92 -5.03 12.04
CA ASN A 33 -0.84 -6.19 12.92
C ASN A 33 0.26 -7.18 12.51
N GLU A 34 0.61 -7.24 11.22
CA GLU A 34 1.65 -8.13 10.69
C GLU A 34 3.07 -7.59 10.87
N ARG A 35 3.23 -6.25 10.96
CA ARG A 35 4.54 -5.60 11.11
C ARG A 35 4.96 -5.43 12.59
N GLY A 36 4.02 -5.61 13.53
CA GLY A 36 4.27 -5.52 14.96
C GLY A 36 5.36 -6.50 15.41
N ARG A 37 6.16 -6.12 16.42
CA ARG A 37 7.20 -7.01 16.99
C ARG A 37 6.61 -8.29 17.60
N ASN A 38 5.33 -8.24 17.99
CA ASN A 38 4.59 -9.35 18.56
C ASN A 38 3.31 -9.61 17.73
N LEU A 39 2.93 -10.88 17.60
CA LEU A 39 1.65 -11.28 17.00
C LEU A 39 0.49 -10.66 17.78
N GLY A 40 -0.32 -9.83 17.11
CA GLY A 40 -1.50 -9.19 17.70
C GLY A 40 -1.22 -7.90 18.46
N ASP A 41 0.00 -7.36 18.39
CA ASP A 41 0.36 -6.07 18.97
C ASP A 41 0.30 -5.02 17.85
N PRO A 42 -0.80 -4.24 17.74
CA PRO A 42 -0.93 -3.25 16.69
C PRO A 42 0.19 -2.24 16.87
N ILE A 43 1.00 -2.02 15.84
CA ILE A 43 1.88 -0.86 15.88
C ILE A 43 0.95 0.35 16.02
N SER A 44 1.13 1.11 17.09
CA SER A 44 0.49 2.40 17.34
C SER A 44 0.93 3.48 16.34
N CYS A 45 1.24 3.09 15.11
CA CYS A 45 1.49 3.99 14.00
C CYS A 45 0.14 4.56 13.59
N ASN A 46 -0.11 5.80 14.00
CA ASN A 46 -1.09 6.64 13.35
C ASN A 46 -0.72 6.70 11.86
N GLN A 47 -1.42 5.92 11.02
CA GLN A 47 -1.31 5.99 9.57
C GLN A 47 -1.37 7.46 9.14
N ASP A 48 -0.28 7.93 8.56
CA ASP A 48 -0.17 9.32 8.14
C ASP A 48 -0.50 9.49 6.65
N PHE A 49 -1.19 8.51 6.06
CA PHE A 49 -1.70 8.52 4.71
C PHE A 49 -3.12 7.93 4.65
N LYS A 50 -3.87 8.31 3.62
CA LYS A 50 -5.17 7.71 3.27
C LYS A 50 -5.11 7.11 1.88
N LEU A 51 -5.93 6.09 1.66
CA LEU A 51 -6.14 5.52 0.34
C LEU A 51 -7.33 6.17 -0.36
N ASN A 52 -7.15 6.57 -1.62
CA ASN A 52 -8.23 6.90 -2.53
C ASN A 52 -8.18 5.91 -3.71
N GLY A 53 -8.90 4.80 -3.59
CA GLY A 53 -8.74 3.67 -4.50
C GLY A 53 -7.35 3.04 -4.37
N SER A 54 -6.52 3.16 -5.40
CA SER A 54 -5.11 2.72 -5.37
C SER A 54 -4.13 3.87 -5.10
N GLU A 55 -4.58 5.11 -4.99
CA GLU A 55 -3.72 6.26 -4.73
C GLU A 55 -3.46 6.42 -3.23
N ILE A 56 -2.22 6.71 -2.85
CA ILE A 56 -1.79 6.98 -1.48
C ILE A 56 -1.62 8.49 -1.32
N ILE A 57 -2.38 9.07 -0.38
CA ILE A 57 -2.35 10.50 -0.07
C ILE A 57 -1.81 10.68 1.34
N PHE A 58 -0.57 11.15 1.47
CA PHE A 58 0.01 11.49 2.77
C PHE A 58 -0.66 12.75 3.36
N LEU A 59 -1.09 12.64 4.62
CA LEU A 59 -1.78 13.69 5.39
C LEU A 59 -0.80 14.66 6.05
N ASN A 60 0.36 14.15 6.51
CA ASN A 60 1.34 14.94 7.27
C ASN A 60 2.58 15.26 6.42
N ASN A 61 3.19 16.42 6.69
CA ASN A 61 4.46 16.87 6.12
C ASN A 61 4.48 17.00 4.59
N LYS A 62 3.32 17.17 3.94
CA LYS A 62 3.20 17.36 2.49
C LYS A 62 4.00 18.55 1.98
N ASP A 63 4.07 19.63 2.74
CA ASP A 63 4.78 20.86 2.36
C ASP A 63 6.15 21.02 3.03
N SER A 64 6.55 20.09 3.89
CA SER A 64 7.82 20.19 4.62
C SER A 64 9.01 20.17 3.66
N VAL A 65 10.02 21.00 3.96
CA VAL A 65 11.28 21.13 3.23
C VAL A 65 12.44 20.52 4.02
N ASP A 66 12.16 20.05 5.24
CA ASP A 66 13.18 19.56 6.16
C ASP A 66 13.71 18.18 5.74
N TYR A 67 15.02 18.00 5.91
CA TYR A 67 15.73 16.74 5.71
C TYR A 67 15.28 15.73 6.79
N PRO A 68 15.05 14.43 6.47
CA PRO A 68 15.62 13.65 5.37
C PRO A 68 14.70 13.43 4.18
N THR A 69 15.30 12.96 3.09
CA THR A 69 14.71 12.65 1.76
C THR A 69 13.38 11.87 1.77
N VAL A 70 13.02 11.23 2.88
CA VAL A 70 11.72 10.57 3.12
C VAL A 70 10.55 11.52 2.88
N TYR A 71 10.70 12.83 3.15
CA TYR A 71 9.63 13.82 2.94
C TYR A 71 9.47 14.26 1.47
N LYS A 72 10.51 14.14 0.64
CA LYS A 72 10.36 14.30 -0.82
C LYS A 72 9.45 13.21 -1.41
N ASN A 73 9.40 12.03 -0.77
CA ASN A 73 8.49 10.94 -1.12
C ASN A 73 7.05 11.14 -0.60
N ARG A 74 6.64 12.37 -0.24
CA ARG A 74 5.25 12.67 0.14
C ARG A 74 4.57 13.68 -0.79
N LYS A 75 5.34 14.23 -1.73
CA LYS A 75 4.88 15.19 -2.77
C LYS A 75 4.59 14.53 -4.12
N GLY A 76 4.95 13.26 -4.29
CA GLY A 76 4.75 12.50 -5.54
C GLY A 76 3.36 11.84 -5.64
N ASP A 77 3.04 11.37 -6.84
CA ASP A 77 1.87 10.53 -7.10
C ASP A 77 2.20 9.08 -6.72
N PHE A 78 1.73 8.66 -5.55
CA PHE A 78 1.99 7.32 -5.01
C PHE A 78 0.82 6.39 -5.27
N TYR A 79 1.13 5.20 -5.77
CA TYR A 79 0.16 4.13 -5.93
C TYR A 79 0.49 2.97 -5.02
N LEU A 80 -0.51 2.46 -4.34
CA LEU A 80 -0.41 1.23 -3.59
C LEU A 80 -0.21 0.07 -4.57
N ALA A 81 0.99 -0.50 -4.58
CA ALA A 81 1.30 -1.68 -5.38
C ALA A 81 0.75 -2.95 -4.70
N GLY A 82 0.90 -3.03 -3.38
CA GLY A 82 0.41 -4.16 -2.58
C GLY A 82 0.74 -4.02 -1.10
N CYS A 83 0.16 -4.91 -0.29
CA CYS A 83 0.47 -5.04 1.11
C CYS A 83 0.65 -6.53 1.44
N TYR A 84 1.86 -6.94 1.79
CA TYR A 84 2.20 -8.34 2.01
C TYR A 84 3.19 -8.48 3.16
N PHE A 85 2.93 -9.40 4.09
CA PHE A 85 3.82 -9.75 5.21
C PHE A 85 4.22 -8.53 6.05
N GLY A 86 3.27 -7.64 6.34
CA GLY A 86 3.55 -6.39 7.06
C GLY A 86 4.34 -5.34 6.27
N TYR A 87 4.61 -5.54 4.98
CA TYR A 87 5.26 -4.55 4.11
C TYR A 87 4.24 -3.91 3.16
N LEU A 88 4.27 -2.58 3.12
CA LEU A 88 3.46 -1.80 2.21
C LEU A 88 4.33 -1.40 1.02
N PHE A 89 4.00 -1.92 -0.15
CA PHE A 89 4.69 -1.63 -1.39
C PHE A 89 4.00 -0.47 -2.08
N ILE A 90 4.76 0.60 -2.30
CA ILE A 90 4.31 1.82 -2.94
C ILE A 90 5.08 1.98 -4.24
N TYR A 91 4.39 2.36 -5.30
CA TYR A 91 4.99 2.77 -6.55
C TYR A 91 5.00 4.30 -6.63
N ASP A 92 6.19 4.89 -6.71
CA ASP A 92 6.40 6.33 -6.94
C ASP A 92 6.41 6.60 -8.44
N LYS A 93 5.31 7.17 -8.95
CA LYS A 93 5.16 7.45 -10.38
C LYS A 93 6.12 8.55 -10.87
N SER A 94 6.59 9.42 -9.98
CA SER A 94 7.51 10.50 -10.35
C SER A 94 8.92 9.97 -10.60
N LYS A 95 9.28 8.88 -9.92
CA LYS A 95 10.61 8.27 -10.00
C LYS A 95 10.63 6.97 -10.81
N ASP A 96 9.46 6.45 -11.17
CA ASP A 96 9.29 5.15 -11.81
C ASP A 96 9.96 4.04 -10.97
N ASP A 97 9.74 4.07 -9.65
CA ASP A 97 10.41 3.16 -8.72
C ASP A 97 9.45 2.59 -7.67
N MET A 98 9.75 1.37 -7.21
CA MET A 98 9.02 0.70 -6.15
C MET A 98 9.73 0.94 -4.81
N ILE A 99 9.02 1.54 -3.87
CA ILE A 99 9.51 1.79 -2.52
C ILE A 99 8.75 0.91 -1.53
N ILE A 100 9.47 0.35 -0.57
CA ILE A 100 8.87 -0.29 0.60
C ILE A 100 8.66 0.80 1.63
N TYR A 101 7.41 1.04 2.01
CA TYR A 101 7.12 1.96 3.09
C TYR A 101 7.54 1.33 4.41
N CYS A 102 8.65 1.81 4.92
CA CYS A 102 9.12 1.52 6.26
C CYS A 102 8.91 2.77 7.11
N ASP A 103 7.86 2.77 7.93
CA ASP A 103 7.84 3.63 9.12
C ASP A 103 9.02 3.17 10.01
N GLY A 104 9.91 4.10 10.35
CA GLY A 104 11.15 3.87 11.08
C GLY A 104 11.23 4.82 12.26
#